data_AF-A0A1A8C6S5-F1
#
_entry.id   AF-A0A1A8C6S5-F1
#
_cell.length_a   1.000
_cell.length_b   1.000
_cell.length_c   1.000
_cell.angle_alpha   90.00
_cell.angle_beta   90.00
_cell.angle_gamma   90.00
#
_symmetry.space_group_name_H-M   'P 1'
#
loop_
_entity.id
_entity.type
_entity.pdbx_description
1 polymer ?
#
loop_
_entity_poly.entity_id
_entity_poly.type
_entity_poly.pdbx_seq_one_letter_code
_entity_poly.pdbx_strand_id
1 'polypeptide(L)' 'ASELGMLSVYYTYIFTSLEFTLLRLDDVADQRVNILGFSVFNRTHPFFQEFVLSLNRSWQENCDHAPFAGTPLSS' A
#
# COMPACT_ATOMS: atom_id res chain seq x y z
N ALA A 1 -7.74 -17.76 0.65
CA ALA A 1 -9.02 -17.26 1.19
C ALA A 1 -10.02 -16.99 0.07
N SER A 2 -9.68 -16.10 -0.88
CA SER A 2 -10.51 -15.81 -2.06
C SER A 2 -10.88 -17.07 -2.85
N GLU A 3 -9.88 -17.84 -3.29
CA GLU A 3 -10.06 -19.07 -4.07
C GLU A 3 -10.88 -20.16 -3.36
N LEU A 4 -11.01 -20.07 -2.04
CA LEU A 4 -11.76 -21.01 -1.20
C LEU A 4 -13.16 -20.46 -0.83
N GLY A 5 -13.57 -19.32 -1.39
CA GLY A 5 -14.87 -18.71 -1.11
C GLY A 5 -15.01 -18.13 0.30
N MET A 6 -13.90 -17.89 1.00
CA MET A 6 -13.91 -17.43 2.39
C MET A 6 -13.93 -15.89 2.52
N LEU A 7 -13.85 -15.15 1.40
CA LEU A 7 -14.02 -13.70 1.40
C LEU A 7 -15.51 -13.36 1.35
N SER A 8 -16.16 -13.45 2.50
CA SER A 8 -17.57 -13.15 2.67
C SER A 8 -17.83 -12.50 4.03
N VAL A 9 -19.07 -12.07 4.26
CA VAL A 9 -19.52 -11.46 5.52
C VAL A 9 -19.39 -12.37 6.74
N TYR A 10 -19.27 -13.69 6.53
CA TYR A 10 -19.19 -14.67 7.61
C TYR A 10 -17.79 -14.76 8.23
N TYR A 11 -16.76 -14.25 7.54
CA TYR A 11 -15.39 -14.28 8.01
C TYR A 11 -14.90 -12.88 8.33
N THR A 12 -14.09 -12.79 9.39
CA THR A 12 -13.38 -11.56 9.77
C THR A 12 -11.89 -11.85 9.77
N TYR A 13 -11.14 -11.04 9.02
CA TYR A 13 -9.69 -11.15 8.92
C TYR A 13 -9.06 -10.00 9.70
N ILE A 14 -8.15 -10.33 10.63
CA ILE A 14 -7.39 -9.34 11.39
C ILE A 14 -5.92 -9.49 11.03
N PHE A 15 -5.36 -8.48 10.36
CA PHE A 15 -3.95 -8.42 10.03
C PHE A 15 -3.16 -7.82 11.21
N THR A 16 -2.19 -8.56 11.72
CA THR A 16 -1.29 -8.10 12.79
C THR A 16 -0.06 -7.35 12.27
N SER A 17 0.19 -7.39 10.95
CA SER A 17 1.26 -6.61 10.32
C SER A 17 0.97 -5.11 10.41
N LEU A 18 1.99 -4.33 10.75
CA LEU A 18 1.92 -2.86 10.78
C LEU A 18 1.99 -2.24 9.39
N GLU A 19 2.32 -3.04 8.37
CA GLU A 19 2.32 -2.62 6.96
C GLU A 19 0.92 -2.65 6.34
N PHE A 20 -0.12 -2.93 7.14
CA PHE A 20 -1.51 -3.06 6.67
C PHE A 20 -1.97 -1.88 5.80
N THR A 21 -1.56 -0.65 6.11
CA THR A 21 -1.94 0.53 5.32
C THR A 21 -1.31 0.63 3.93
N LEU A 22 -0.31 -0.20 3.63
CA LEU A 22 0.32 -0.28 2.32
C LEU A 22 -0.25 -1.41 1.45
N LEU A 23 -1.05 -2.31 2.04
CA LEU A 23 -1.67 -3.42 1.31
C LEU A 23 -2.70 -2.89 0.32
N ARG A 24 -2.54 -3.29 -0.94
CA ARG A 24 -3.55 -3.11 -1.98
C ARG A 24 -4.46 -4.32 -2.01
N LEU A 25 -5.75 -4.09 -1.78
CA LEU A 25 -6.80 -5.12 -1.73
C LEU A 25 -7.85 -4.87 -2.81
N ASP A 26 -7.42 -4.30 -3.94
CA ASP A 26 -8.30 -3.80 -5.00
C ASP A 26 -9.28 -4.89 -5.51
N ASP A 27 -8.80 -6.13 -5.69
CA ASP A 27 -9.62 -7.27 -6.14
C ASP A 27 -10.57 -7.84 -5.07
N VAL A 28 -10.43 -7.39 -3.82
CA VAL A 28 -11.19 -7.88 -2.66
C VAL A 28 -12.20 -6.85 -2.15
N ALA A 29 -12.02 -5.57 -2.51
CA ALA A 29 -12.87 -4.47 -2.07
C ALA A 29 -14.32 -4.55 -2.60
N ASP A 30 -14.52 -5.17 -3.77
CA ASP A 30 -15.84 -5.37 -4.37
C ASP A 30 -16.67 -6.44 -3.65
N GLN A 31 -16.03 -7.23 -2.77
CA GLN A 31 -16.69 -8.26 -1.98
C GLN A 31 -17.08 -7.68 -0.62
N ARG A 32 -18.28 -8.02 -0.12
CA ARG A 32 -18.72 -7.64 1.22
C ARG A 32 -17.96 -8.47 2.26
N VAL A 33 -16.75 -8.04 2.59
CA VAL A 33 -15.79 -8.73 3.46
C VAL A 33 -15.33 -7.84 4.61
N ASN A 34 -15.08 -8.44 5.78
CA ASN A 34 -14.60 -7.72 6.96
C ASN A 34 -13.09 -7.93 7.11
N ILE A 35 -12.30 -6.92 6.71
CA ILE A 35 -10.84 -6.93 6.85
C ILE A 35 -10.45 -5.77 7.77
N LEU A 36 -9.77 -6.12 8.87
CA LEU A 36 -9.30 -5.20 9.89
C LEU A 36 -7.78 -5.29 9.99
N GLY A 37 -7.16 -4.20 10.43
CA GLY A 37 -5.73 -4.15 10.69
C GLY A 37 -5.34 -2.92 11.47
N PHE A 38 -4.04 -2.71 11.61
CA PHE A 38 -3.47 -1.67 12.45
C PHE A 38 -2.67 -0.69 11.61
N SER A 39 -2.67 0.58 12.01
CA SER A 39 -1.77 1.60 11.46
C SER A 39 -1.07 2.33 12.58
N VAL A 40 0.20 2.62 12.37
CA VAL A 40 1.01 3.47 13.26
C VAL A 40 1.18 4.89 12.71
N PHE A 41 0.67 5.18 11.51
CA PHE A 41 0.83 6.49 10.89
C PHE A 41 -0.14 7.51 11.48
N ASN A 42 0.40 8.55 12.08
CA ASN A 42 -0.37 9.73 12.41
C ASN A 42 -0.43 10.68 11.20
N ARG A 43 -1.56 10.66 10.48
CA ARG A 43 -1.77 11.50 9.28
C ARG A 43 -1.88 13.00 9.59
N THR A 44 -2.11 13.39 10.85
CA THR A 44 -2.16 14.80 11.27
C THR A 44 -0.80 15.34 11.70
N HIS A 45 0.25 14.50 11.72
CA HIS A 45 1.59 14.94 12.05
C HIS A 45 2.04 16.02 11.04
N PRO A 46 2.62 17.15 11.47
CA PRO A 46 2.94 18.28 10.58
C PRO A 46 3.81 17.92 9.38
N PHE A 47 4.72 16.95 9.56
CA PHE A 47 5.63 16.49 8.51
C PHE A 47 5.06 15.35 7.63
N PHE A 48 3.86 14.85 7.89
CA PHE A 48 3.35 13.65 7.22
C PHE A 48 3.23 13.80 5.70
N GLN A 49 2.78 14.97 5.22
CA GLN A 49 2.65 15.23 3.78
C GLN A 49 4.01 15.21 3.08
N GLU A 50 5.01 15.91 3.62
CA GLU A 50 6.37 15.92 3.07
C GLU A 50 7.02 14.53 3.09
N PHE A 51 6.80 13.77 4.17
CA PHE A 51 7.27 12.39 4.28
C PHE A 51 6.72 11.50 3.15
N VAL A 52 5.41 11.53 2.90
CA VAL A 52 4.78 10.74 1.84
C VAL A 52 5.25 11.20 0.46
N LEU A 53 5.34 12.51 0.22
CA LEU A 53 5.81 13.05 -1.06
C LEU A 53 7.25 12.65 -1.37
N SER A 54 8.14 12.71 -0.39
CA SER A 54 9.54 12.31 -0.55
C SER A 54 9.67 10.82 -0.89
N LEU A 55 8.93 9.96 -0.19
CA LEU A 55 8.93 8.52 -0.46
C LEU A 55 8.36 8.20 -1.84
N ASN A 56 7.31 8.90 -2.25
CA ASN A 56 6.71 8.68 -3.58
C ASN A 56 7.70 9.03 -4.71
N ARG A 57 8.47 10.11 -4.59
CA ARG A 57 9.54 10.42 -5.57
C ARG A 57 10.59 9.32 -5.62
N SER A 58 11.06 8.88 -4.46
CA SER A 58 12.04 7.79 -4.38
C SER A 58 11.49 6.51 -5.03
N TRP A 59 10.22 6.19 -4.84
CA TRP A 59 9.57 5.06 -5.52
C TRP A 59 9.52 5.23 -7.04
N GLN A 60 9.13 6.41 -7.53
CA GLN A 60 9.05 6.70 -8.96
C GLN A 60 10.41 6.63 -9.66
N GLU A 61 11.48 7.04 -8.99
CA GLU A 61 12.84 7.01 -9.54
C GLU A 61 13.40 5.59 -9.69
N ASN A 62 12.98 4.65 -8.83
CA ASN A 62 13.63 3.34 -8.69
C ASN A 62 12.75 2.16 -9.10
N CYS A 63 11.43 2.29 -9.05
CA CYS A 63 10.50 1.15 -9.10
C CYS A 63 9.37 1.32 -10.11
N ASP A 64 8.85 2.54 -10.28
CA ASP A 64 7.99 2.81 -11.43
C ASP A 64 8.90 2.72 -12.67
N HIS A 65 8.53 1.94 -13.69
CA HIS A 65 9.36 1.72 -14.89
C HIS A 65 9.52 2.98 -15.75
N ALA A 66 9.56 4.17 -15.14
CA ALA A 66 9.94 5.40 -15.78
C ALA A 66 11.42 5.28 -16.20
N PRO A 67 11.75 5.43 -17.49
CA PRO A 67 13.14 5.57 -17.89
C PRO A 67 13.75 6.73 -17.09
N PHE A 68 14.93 6.50 -16.50
CA PHE A 68 15.68 7.52 -15.78
C PHE A 68 15.68 8.82 -16.60
N ALA A 69 15.06 9.87 -16.08
CA ALA A 69 14.87 11.13 -16.80
C ALA A 69 16.17 11.97 -16.91
N GLY A 70 17.25 11.53 -16.25
CA GLY A 70 18.56 12.13 -16.37
C GLY A 70 19.35 11.56 -17.54
N THR A 71 20.45 12.24 -17.90
CA THR A 71 21.36 11.75 -18.93
C THR A 71 21.90 10.38 -18.51
N PRO A 72 21.77 9.32 -19.33
CA PRO A 72 22.37 8.04 -19.02
C PRO A 72 23.89 8.23 -18.88
N LEU A 73 24.43 7.82 -17.74
CA LEU A 73 25.88 7.67 -17.60
C LEU A 73 26.26 6.40 -18.35
N SER A 74 26.84 6.58 -19.52
CA SER A 74 27.30 5.49 -20.39
C SER A 74 28.22 4.51 -19.68
N SER A 75 28.06 3.21 -19.98
CA SER A 75 29.16 2.24 -20.10
C SER A 75 28.87 1.33 -21.29
#